data_AF-A0A2N6SNY3-F1
#
_entry.id   AF-A0A2N6SNY3-F1
#
_cell.length_a   1.000
_cell.length_b   1.000
_cell.length_c   1.000
_cell.angle_alpha   90.00
_cell.angle_beta   90.00
_cell.angle_gamma   90.00
#
_symmetry.space_group_name_H-M   'P 1'
#
loop_
_entity.id
_entity.type
_entity.pdbx_description
1 polymer ?
#
loop_
_entity_poly.entity_id
_entity_poly.type
_entity_poly.pdbx_seq_one_letter_code
_entity_poly.pdbx_strand_id
1 'polypeptide(L)'
;MQDGEATTSSGEVKILKDLESPVEGRHLLIVEDIIDTGRTLRYLMDLLKHRKAASVKVITLLDKPSRRVIKNVEPDYTGFEVPNEFVVGYGLDFKQHYRNLPYIGVLKPEIYE
;
A
#
# COMPACT_ATOMS: atom_id res chain seq x y z
N MET A 1 -0.88 -21.38 4.78
CA MET A 1 -1.34 -20.15 4.09
C MET A 1 -2.85 -20.24 4.10
N GLN A 2 -3.51 -19.32 4.80
CA GLN A 2 -4.92 -19.43 5.16
C GLN A 2 -5.62 -18.24 4.51
N ASP A 3 -6.23 -18.51 3.36
CA ASP A 3 -6.92 -17.54 2.51
C ASP A 3 -8.41 -17.51 2.88
N GLY A 4 -8.92 -16.39 3.40
CA GLY A 4 -10.37 -16.12 3.37
C GLY A 4 -11.03 -15.52 4.61
N GLU A 5 -10.40 -15.52 5.80
CA GLU A 5 -10.95 -14.77 6.94
C GLU A 5 -10.45 -13.33 6.88
N ALA A 6 -11.32 -12.36 7.19
CA ALA A 6 -11.00 -10.95 7.26
C ALA A 6 -9.60 -10.74 7.88
N THR A 7 -8.60 -10.46 7.03
CA THR A 7 -7.21 -10.42 7.44
C THR A 7 -7.02 -9.20 8.31
N THR A 8 -7.14 -9.40 9.62
CA THR A 8 -6.78 -8.40 10.60
C THR A 8 -5.25 -8.35 10.60
N SER A 9 -4.70 -7.34 9.93
CA SER A 9 -3.25 -7.10 9.94
C SER A 9 -2.77 -6.99 11.39
N SER A 10 -1.79 -7.79 11.78
CA SER A 10 -1.11 -7.68 13.09
C SER A 10 -0.41 -6.34 13.27
N GLY A 11 -0.25 -5.55 12.20
CA GLY A 11 0.52 -4.31 12.17
C GLY A 11 2.04 -4.54 12.19
N GLU A 12 2.50 -5.76 12.45
CA GLU A 12 3.91 -6.12 12.40
C GLU A 12 4.36 -6.37 10.96
N VAL A 13 5.32 -5.56 10.50
CA VAL A 13 5.92 -5.68 9.17
C VAL A 13 7.23 -6.46 9.30
N LYS A 14 7.36 -7.56 8.56
CA LYS A 14 8.61 -8.31 8.41
C LYS A 14 9.22 -8.03 7.04
N ILE A 15 10.47 -7.58 7.02
CA ILE A 15 11.23 -7.39 5.77
C ILE A 15 11.74 -8.75 5.31
N LEU A 16 11.20 -9.27 4.21
CA LEU A 16 11.67 -10.51 3.59
C LEU A 16 12.82 -10.27 2.62
N LYS A 17 12.78 -9.13 1.91
CA LYS A 17 13.83 -8.66 1.02
C LYS A 17 14.06 -7.18 1.28
N ASP A 18 15.31 -6.84 1.53
CA ASP A 18 15.73 -5.46 1.80
C ASP A 18 16.33 -4.81 0.55
N LEU A 19 16.44 -3.47 0.57
CA LEU A 19 17.13 -2.68 -0.43
C LEU A 19 18.61 -3.06 -0.47
N GLU A 20 19.13 -3.32 -1.67
CA GLU A 20 20.55 -3.68 -1.85
C GLU A 20 21.46 -2.44 -1.84
N SER A 21 20.91 -1.28 -2.21
CA SER A 21 21.65 -0.02 -2.22
C SER A 21 21.46 0.76 -0.91
N PRO A 22 22.53 1.37 -0.36
CA PRO A 22 22.41 2.25 0.80
C PRO A 22 21.48 3.42 0.54
N VAL A 23 20.68 3.81 1.52
CA VAL A 23 19.70 4.91 1.39
C VAL A 23 20.12 6.21 2.06
N GLU A 24 21.18 6.21 2.87
CA GLU A 24 21.66 7.40 3.58
C GLU A 24 21.93 8.55 2.60
N GLY A 25 21.41 9.73 2.91
CA GLY A 25 21.56 10.94 2.10
C GLY A 25 20.79 10.94 0.78
N ARG A 26 19.96 9.93 0.48
CA ARG A 26 19.19 9.87 -0.77
C ARG A 26 17.77 10.41 -0.63
N HIS A 27 17.27 11.01 -1.71
CA HIS A 27 15.85 11.32 -1.87
C HIS A 27 15.13 10.09 -2.40
N LEU A 28 14.17 9.56 -1.63
CA LEU A 28 13.41 8.36 -1.96
C LEU A 28 11.97 8.71 -2.34
N LEU A 29 11.44 7.99 -3.31
CA LEU A 29 10.03 7.99 -3.68
C LEU A 29 9.49 6.56 -3.55
N ILE A 30 8.59 6.34 -2.60
CA ILE A 30 7.85 5.08 -2.46
C ILE A 30 6.71 5.10 -3.49
N VAL A 31 6.58 4.03 -4.27
CA VAL A 31 5.51 3.86 -5.25
C VAL A 31 4.58 2.76 -4.75
N GLU A 32 3.34 3.14 -4.44
CA GLU A 32 2.28 2.24 -3.96
C GLU A 32 1.18 2.09 -5.01
N ASP A 33 0.55 0.92 -5.03
CA ASP A 33 -0.66 0.67 -5.81
C ASP A 33 -1.90 1.26 -5.10
N ILE A 34 -2.02 1.07 -3.79
CA ILE A 34 -3.11 1.59 -2.98
C ILE A 34 -2.68 1.89 -1.54
N ILE A 35 -3.11 3.05 -1.01
CA ILE A 35 -3.01 3.33 0.43
C ILE A 35 -4.37 3.19 1.08
N ASP A 36 -4.49 2.19 1.94
CA ASP A 36 -5.67 1.88 2.74
C ASP A 36 -5.48 2.37 4.19
N THR A 37 -5.18 1.46 5.13
CA THR A 37 -5.04 1.84 6.55
C THR A 37 -3.82 2.73 6.82
N GLY A 38 -2.78 2.62 5.98
CA GLY A 38 -1.52 3.36 6.11
C GLY A 38 -0.52 2.77 7.12
N ARG A 39 -0.82 1.62 7.74
CA ARG A 39 0.07 1.00 8.76
C ARG A 39 1.43 0.59 8.19
N THR A 40 1.43 -0.20 7.12
CA THR A 40 2.67 -0.68 6.48
C THR A 40 3.49 0.48 5.94
N LEU A 41 2.83 1.43 5.26
CA LEU A 41 3.48 2.62 4.72
C LEU A 41 4.15 3.44 5.83
N ARG A 42 3.48 3.65 6.96
CA ARG A 42 4.06 4.34 8.11
C ARG A 42 5.35 3.67 8.58
N TYR A 43 5.33 2.35 8.74
CA TYR A 43 6.50 1.58 9.14
C TYR A 43 7.66 1.77 8.15
N LEU A 44 7.39 1.67 6.84
CA LEU A 44 8.42 1.85 5.80
C LEU A 44 9.00 3.28 5.80
N MET A 45 8.15 4.29 5.94
CA MET A 45 8.61 5.68 6.05
C MET A 45 9.51 5.90 7.25
N ASP A 46 9.13 5.38 8.43
CA ASP A 46 9.92 5.50 9.66
C ASP A 46 11.24 4.73 9.56
N LEU A 47 11.23 3.53 8.96
CA LEU A 47 12.43 2.74 8.68
C LEU A 47 13.42 3.49 7.78
N LEU A 48 12.96 4.05 6.67
CA LEU A 48 13.81 4.75 5.71
C LEU A 48 14.35 6.06 6.29
N LYS A 49 13.55 6.77 7.10
CA LYS A 49 14.01 7.93 7.88
C LYS A 49 15.07 7.54 8.91
N HIS A 50 14.88 6.42 9.62
CA HIS A 50 15.87 5.92 10.58
C HIS A 50 17.20 5.55 9.89
N ARG A 51 17.15 5.06 8.64
CA ARG A 51 18.31 4.84 7.78
C ARG A 51 18.88 6.12 7.15
N LYS A 52 18.47 7.29 7.63
CA LYS A 52 18.97 8.62 7.25
C LYS A 52 18.79 8.94 5.76
N ALA A 53 17.68 8.52 5.15
CA ALA A 53 17.28 9.07 3.86
C ALA A 53 17.16 10.60 3.95
N ALA A 54 17.61 11.33 2.93
CA ALA A 54 17.52 12.79 2.88
C ALA A 54 16.06 13.27 2.79
N SER A 55 15.22 12.53 2.08
CA SER A 55 13.76 12.70 2.11
C SER A 55 13.08 11.38 1.74
N VAL A 56 11.85 11.20 2.22
CA VAL A 56 10.98 10.09 1.82
C VAL A 56 9.66 10.69 1.37
N LYS A 57 9.35 10.55 0.08
CA LYS A 57 8.06 10.91 -0.50
C LYS A 57 7.27 9.67 -0.90
N VAL A 58 5.97 9.81 -1.06
CA VAL A 58 5.06 8.74 -1.46
C VAL A 58 4.23 9.17 -2.67
N ILE A 59 4.17 8.30 -3.68
CA ILE A 59 3.16 8.36 -4.75
C ILE A 59 2.30 7.11 -4.67
N THR A 60 0.99 7.27 -4.77
CA THR A 60 0.04 6.15 -4.86
C THR A 60 -0.85 6.30 -6.08
N LEU A 61 -1.18 5.17 -6.70
CA LEU A 61 -2.21 5.15 -7.73
C LEU A 61 -3.60 5.36 -7.14
N LEU A 62 -3.95 4.63 -6.08
CA LEU A 62 -5.23 4.74 -5.39
C LEU A 62 -5.05 5.19 -3.94
N ASP A 63 -5.91 6.07 -3.44
CA ASP A 63 -5.97 6.42 -2.03
C ASP A 63 -7.39 6.21 -1.48
N LYS A 64 -7.50 5.65 -0.27
CA LYS A 64 -8.75 5.49 0.48
C LYS A 64 -8.67 6.26 1.80
N PRO A 65 -8.78 7.61 1.78
CA PRO A 65 -8.67 8.42 2.98
C PRO A 65 -9.63 7.98 4.11
N SER A 66 -10.84 7.55 3.76
CA SER A 66 -11.86 7.12 4.71
C SER A 66 -11.50 5.87 5.53
N ARG A 67 -10.49 5.09 5.09
CA ARG A 67 -10.01 3.90 5.80
C ARG A 67 -8.72 4.14 6.58
N ARG A 68 -8.17 5.36 6.55
CA ARG A 68 -6.92 5.68 7.21
C ARG A 68 -7.06 5.55 8.72
N VAL A 69 -6.13 4.80 9.34
CA VAL A 69 -6.09 4.61 10.81
C VAL A 69 -4.87 5.26 11.45
N ILE A 70 -3.84 5.54 10.65
CA ILE A 70 -2.63 6.24 11.09
C ILE A 70 -2.74 7.71 10.70
N LYS A 71 -2.66 8.60 11.70
CA LYS A 71 -2.62 10.04 11.46
C LYS A 71 -1.33 10.44 10.74
N ASN A 72 -1.42 11.45 9.88
CA ASN A 72 -0.28 12.05 9.17
C ASN A 72 0.46 11.07 8.23
N VAL A 73 -0.28 10.14 7.64
CA VAL A 73 0.19 9.34 6.50
C VAL A 73 -0.62 9.79 5.29
N GLU A 74 -0.09 10.79 4.60
CA GLU A 74 -0.68 11.35 3.40
C GLU A 74 0.34 11.18 2.26
N PRO A 75 -0.08 10.69 1.09
CA PRO A 75 0.79 10.64 -0.07
C PRO A 75 1.14 12.06 -0.55
N ASP A 76 2.38 12.27 -0.99
CA ASP A 76 2.79 13.50 -1.67
C ASP A 76 2.12 13.64 -3.05
N TYR A 77 1.78 12.51 -3.66
CA TYR A 77 1.17 12.43 -4.98
C TYR A 77 0.08 11.34 -5.00
N THR A 78 -1.13 11.71 -5.37
CA THR A 78 -2.28 10.80 -5.51
C THR A 78 -2.72 10.74 -6.96
N GLY A 79 -2.87 9.54 -7.51
CA GLY A 79 -3.52 9.32 -8.79
C GLY A 79 -5.02 9.54 -8.70
N PHE A 80 -5.69 8.71 -7.91
CA PHE A 80 -7.14 8.75 -7.71
C PHE A 80 -7.52 8.50 -6.25
N GLU A 81 -8.34 9.37 -5.68
CA GLU A 81 -9.07 9.05 -4.45
C GLU A 81 -10.27 8.19 -4.78
N VAL A 82 -10.45 7.09 -4.05
CA VAL A 82 -11.51 6.10 -4.30
C VAL A 82 -12.30 5.79 -3.02
N PRO A 83 -13.60 5.45 -3.14
CA PRO A 83 -14.40 5.02 -2.00
C PRO A 83 -13.92 3.69 -1.42
N ASN A 84 -14.50 3.31 -0.28
CA ASN A 84 -14.26 2.01 0.35
C ASN A 84 -14.94 0.85 -0.40
N GLU A 85 -14.44 0.55 -1.60
CA GLU A 85 -14.90 -0.56 -2.45
C GLU A 85 -13.82 -1.65 -2.57
N PHE A 86 -14.22 -2.90 -2.81
CA PHE A 86 -13.26 -3.97 -3.08
C PHE A 86 -12.74 -3.85 -4.53
N VAL A 87 -11.54 -3.30 -4.72
CA VAL A 87 -10.96 -3.04 -6.05
C VAL A 87 -9.92 -4.10 -6.42
N VAL A 88 -9.90 -4.48 -7.71
CA VAL A 88 -8.93 -5.41 -8.32
C VAL A 88 -8.45 -4.88 -9.67
N GLY A 89 -7.36 -5.45 -10.19
CA GLY A 89 -6.77 -5.05 -11.47
C GLY A 89 -5.60 -4.11 -11.34
N TYR A 90 -4.82 -3.98 -12.41
CA TYR A 90 -3.62 -3.12 -12.46
C TYR A 90 -2.64 -3.38 -11.30
N GLY A 91 -2.39 -4.65 -10.99
CA GLY A 91 -1.54 -5.07 -9.87
C GLY A 91 -2.31 -5.47 -8.60
N LEU A 92 -3.51 -4.93 -8.37
CA LEU A 92 -4.37 -5.27 -7.23
C LEU A 92 -5.01 -6.66 -7.42
N ASP A 93 -5.13 -7.43 -6.33
CA ASP A 93 -5.60 -8.81 -6.39
C ASP A 93 -6.76 -9.15 -5.46
N PHE A 94 -7.40 -10.27 -5.79
CA PHE A 94 -8.15 -11.08 -4.85
C PHE A 94 -7.68 -12.52 -4.99
N LYS A 95 -7.18 -13.12 -3.90
CA LYS A 95 -6.61 -14.49 -3.88
C LYS A 95 -5.59 -14.71 -5.01
N GLN A 96 -4.70 -13.74 -5.24
CA GLN A 96 -3.68 -13.74 -6.31
C GLN A 96 -4.22 -13.67 -7.75
N HIS A 97 -5.54 -13.53 -7.95
CA HIS A 97 -6.13 -13.32 -9.27
C HIS A 97 -6.32 -11.84 -9.61
N TYR A 98 -6.64 -11.55 -10.88
CA TYR A 98 -7.03 -10.24 -11.42
C TYR A 98 -5.93 -9.18 -11.59
N ARG A 99 -4.72 -9.36 -11.04
CA ARG A 99 -3.60 -8.40 -11.18
C ARG A 99 -3.32 -7.96 -12.62
N ASN A 100 -3.56 -8.86 -13.57
CA ASN A 100 -3.25 -8.70 -14.99
C ASN A 100 -4.29 -7.90 -15.79
N LEU A 101 -5.40 -7.46 -15.17
CA LEU A 101 -6.36 -6.61 -15.85
C LEU A 101 -5.72 -5.24 -16.16
N PRO A 102 -5.91 -4.69 -17.37
CA PRO A 102 -5.33 -3.40 -17.78
C PRO A 102 -6.11 -2.19 -17.24
N TYR A 103 -7.06 -2.42 -16.33
CA TYR A 103 -7.91 -1.42 -15.70
C TYR A 103 -8.17 -1.81 -14.25
N ILE A 104 -8.72 -0.85 -13.49
CA ILE A 104 -9.15 -1.04 -12.11
C ILE A 104 -10.67 -1.24 -12.12
N GLY A 105 -11.16 -2.26 -11.43
CA GLY A 105 -12.59 -2.57 -11.33
C GLY A 105 -13.00 -2.93 -9.91
N VAL A 106 -14.30 -2.79 -9.62
CA VAL A 106 -14.89 -3.26 -8.36
C VAL A 106 -15.26 -4.73 -8.50
N LEU A 107 -14.80 -5.56 -7.57
CA LEU A 107 -15.14 -6.97 -7.52
C LEU A 107 -16.57 -7.14 -7.01
N LYS A 108 -17.35 -8.02 -7.65
CA LYS A 108 -18.73 -8.26 -7.21
C LYS A 108 -18.76 -8.96 -5.84
N PRO A 109 -19.69 -8.60 -4.93
CA PRO A 109 -19.83 -9.23 -3.61
C PRO A 109 -19.94 -10.76 -3.65
N GLU A 110 -20.69 -11.30 -4.61
CA GLU A 110 -20.87 -12.76 -4.83
C GLU A 110 -19.57 -13.57 -5.02
N ILE A 111 -18.42 -12.91 -5.20
CA ILE A 111 -17.11 -13.55 -5.36
C ILE A 111 -16.34 -13.67 -4.04
N TYR A 112 -16.63 -12.83 -3.04
CA TYR A 112 -15.87 -12.77 -1.79
C TYR A 112 -16.71 -12.86 -0.51
N GLU A 113 -18.03 -12.77 -0.62
CA GLU A 113 -18.99 -13.07 0.46
C GLU A 113 -19.35 -14.55 0.54
#